data_AF-A0A4Z1SUD8-F1
#
_entry.id   AF-A0A4Z1SUD8-F1
#
_cell.length_a   1.000
_cell.length_b   1.000
_cell.length_c   1.000
_cell.angle_alpha   90.00
_cell.angle_beta   90.00
_cell.angle_gamma   90.00
#
_symmetry.space_group_name_H-M   'P 1'
#
loop_
_entity.id
_entity.type
_entity.pdbx_description
1 polymer ?
#
loop_
_entity_poly.entity_id
_entity_poly.type
_entity_poly.pdbx_seq_one_letter_code
_entity_poly.pdbx_strand_id
1 'polypeptide(L)'
;MELNTGLMQAAENGDVAGVREHLAQAGQANEYGRTALMAAAQGNHVECVRLLLDKEARMQNRWGQTALVHALSFGSAEAALLLAPLEAEINDRANVTPLMWAAHGGLSECAELLLAGAGTQTLRPFSYTDFSAYASGVTALMVAASRNCLPIIKLLREREGELQDSDGHDALWYARNNALVFSNYALVRQEEEHTEAVALLTNKDQ
;
A
#
# COMPACT_ATOMS: atom_id res chain seq x y z
N MET A 1 23.83 -9.77 1.17
CA MET A 1 23.87 -8.57 0.32
C MET A 1 22.94 -8.84 -0.83
N GLU A 2 21.95 -7.98 -1.04
CA GLU A 2 21.07 -8.08 -2.21
C GLU A 2 21.93 -7.92 -3.48
N LEU A 3 21.81 -8.85 -4.42
CA LEU A 3 22.48 -8.75 -5.72
C LEU A 3 21.65 -7.89 -6.67
N ASN A 4 21.81 -6.57 -6.56
CA ASN A 4 21.14 -5.60 -7.42
C ASN A 4 21.90 -5.41 -8.74
N THR A 5 21.16 -5.22 -9.83
CA THR A 5 21.74 -4.86 -11.14
C THR A 5 22.21 -3.40 -11.14
N GLY A 6 23.00 -3.00 -12.13
CA GLY A 6 23.39 -1.60 -12.31
C GLY A 6 22.18 -0.69 -12.50
N LEU A 7 21.16 -1.16 -13.23
CA LEU A 7 19.89 -0.45 -13.43
C LEU A 7 19.13 -0.25 -12.11
N MET A 8 19.06 -1.28 -11.26
CA MET A 8 18.41 -1.17 -9.94
C MET A 8 19.14 -0.17 -9.04
N GLN A 9 20.48 -0.21 -9.02
CA GLN A 9 21.27 0.71 -8.21
C GLN A 9 21.14 2.16 -8.68
N ALA A 10 21.14 2.39 -9.99
CA ALA A 10 20.93 3.72 -10.57
C ALA A 10 19.52 4.24 -10.26
N ALA A 11 18.50 3.38 -10.38
CA ALA A 11 17.12 3.72 -10.06
C ALA A 11 16.92 4.05 -8.58
N GLU A 12 17.51 3.27 -7.67
CA GLU A 12 17.50 3.51 -6.22
C GLU A 12 18.11 4.86 -5.84
N ASN A 13 19.20 5.24 -6.52
CA ASN A 13 19.91 6.49 -6.29
C ASN A 13 19.31 7.71 -7.02
N GLY A 14 18.27 7.51 -7.84
CA GLY A 14 17.71 8.58 -8.67
C GLY A 14 18.64 9.03 -9.81
N ASP A 15 19.63 8.22 -10.16
CA ASP A 15 20.58 8.52 -11.24
C ASP A 15 19.94 8.26 -12.62
N VAL A 16 19.33 9.30 -13.16
CA VAL A 16 18.68 9.28 -14.47
C VAL A 16 19.66 8.89 -15.60
N ALA A 17 20.92 9.31 -15.51
CA ALA A 17 21.92 8.99 -16.54
C ALA A 17 22.30 7.50 -16.46
N GLY A 18 22.56 7.00 -15.25
CA GLY A 18 22.81 5.60 -14.99
C GLY A 18 21.63 4.71 -15.40
N VAL A 19 20.38 5.15 -15.17
CA VAL A 19 19.19 4.42 -15.63
C VAL A 19 19.19 4.31 -17.16
N ARG A 20 19.46 5.40 -17.89
CA ARG A 20 19.52 5.38 -19.36
C ARG A 20 20.64 4.47 -19.88
N GLU A 21 21.80 4.50 -19.25
CA GLU A 21 22.95 3.67 -19.60
C GLU A 21 22.64 2.18 -19.43
N HIS A 22 21.92 1.81 -18.38
CA HIS A 22 21.67 0.42 -18.01
C HIS A 22 20.30 -0.12 -18.47
N LEU A 23 19.56 0.57 -19.34
CA LEU A 23 18.22 0.16 -19.81
C LEU A 23 18.15 -1.26 -20.40
N ALA A 24 19.27 -1.80 -20.89
CA ALA A 24 19.34 -3.18 -21.38
C ALA A 24 19.08 -4.24 -20.27
N GLN A 25 19.18 -3.84 -19.00
CA GLN A 25 18.89 -4.68 -17.83
C GLN A 25 17.42 -4.62 -17.40
N ALA A 26 16.59 -3.82 -18.07
CA ALA A 26 15.19 -3.67 -17.70
C ALA A 26 14.45 -5.01 -17.78
N GLY A 27 13.58 -5.25 -16.80
CA GLY A 27 12.87 -6.52 -16.63
C GLY A 27 13.66 -7.58 -15.86
N GLN A 28 14.92 -7.32 -15.51
CA GLN A 28 15.64 -8.14 -14.53
C GLN A 28 15.15 -7.82 -13.12
N ALA A 29 15.23 -8.81 -12.23
CA ALA A 29 14.84 -8.70 -10.84
C ALA A 29 15.91 -9.30 -9.94
N ASN A 30 16.09 -8.73 -8.74
CA ASN A 30 16.99 -9.30 -7.74
C ASN A 30 16.40 -10.60 -7.13
N GLU A 31 17.09 -11.19 -6.14
CA GLU A 31 16.65 -12.44 -5.49
C GLU A 31 15.28 -12.36 -4.79
N TYR A 32 14.80 -11.14 -4.51
CA TYR A 32 13.48 -10.88 -3.95
C TYR A 32 12.41 -10.57 -5.00
N GLY A 33 12.78 -10.56 -6.28
CA GLY A 33 11.93 -10.13 -7.38
C GLY A 33 11.78 -8.60 -7.45
N ARG A 34 12.63 -7.81 -6.78
CA ARG A 34 12.57 -6.35 -6.89
C ARG A 34 13.20 -5.89 -8.21
N THR A 35 12.51 -4.98 -8.89
CA THR A 35 12.95 -4.39 -10.17
C THR A 35 13.49 -2.98 -9.97
N ALA A 36 14.03 -2.37 -11.02
CA ALA A 36 14.50 -0.99 -10.97
C ALA A 36 13.35 0.00 -10.79
N LEU A 37 12.19 -0.24 -11.43
CA LEU A 37 10.99 0.59 -11.27
C LEU A 37 10.49 0.58 -9.83
N MET A 38 10.53 -0.56 -9.13
CA MET A 38 10.18 -0.64 -7.71
C MET A 38 11.14 0.21 -6.84
N ALA A 39 12.44 0.20 -7.14
CA ALA A 39 13.43 1.00 -6.43
C ALA A 39 13.25 2.51 -6.70
N ALA A 40 13.03 2.91 -7.96
CA ALA A 40 12.74 4.29 -8.33
C ALA A 40 11.45 4.80 -7.68
N ALA A 41 10.41 3.97 -7.65
CA ALA A 41 9.12 4.28 -7.06
C ALA A 41 9.21 4.47 -5.54
N GLN A 42 9.99 3.63 -4.85
CA GLN A 42 10.28 3.78 -3.41
C GLN A 42 10.96 5.13 -3.09
N GLY A 43 11.90 5.57 -3.93
CA GLY A 43 12.66 6.81 -3.73
C GLY A 43 11.98 8.07 -4.27
N ASN A 44 10.75 7.96 -4.79
CA ASN A 44 10.06 9.02 -5.51
C ASN A 44 10.85 9.63 -6.68
N HIS A 45 11.70 8.83 -7.34
CA HIS A 45 12.56 9.27 -8.44
C HIS A 45 11.76 9.34 -9.75
N VAL A 46 10.90 10.34 -9.86
CA VAL A 46 9.87 10.48 -10.92
C VAL A 46 10.43 10.31 -12.34
N GLU A 47 11.59 10.88 -12.65
CA GLU A 47 12.19 10.74 -13.98
C GLU A 47 12.67 9.31 -14.26
N CYS A 48 13.24 8.63 -13.26
CA CYS A 48 13.58 7.21 -13.36
C CYS A 48 12.32 6.35 -13.53
N VAL A 49 11.24 6.65 -12.79
CA VAL A 49 9.93 6.00 -12.95
C VAL A 49 9.46 6.13 -14.40
N ARG A 50 9.41 7.35 -14.96
CA ARG A 50 8.97 7.58 -16.35
C ARG A 50 9.76 6.77 -17.37
N LEU A 51 11.08 6.65 -17.19
CA LEU A 51 11.92 5.89 -18.11
C LEU A 51 11.68 4.37 -18.07
N LEU A 52 11.19 3.87 -16.94
CA LEU A 52 11.04 2.44 -16.68
C LEU A 52 9.60 1.94 -16.84
N LEU A 53 8.59 2.82 -16.91
CA LEU A 53 7.17 2.47 -17.01
C LEU A 53 6.89 1.44 -18.12
N ASP A 54 7.29 1.73 -19.36
CA ASP A 54 7.01 0.87 -20.52
C ASP A 54 7.77 -0.47 -20.49
N LYS A 55 8.71 -0.65 -19.56
CA LYS A 55 9.56 -1.83 -19.45
C LYS A 55 9.19 -2.73 -18.28
N GLU A 56 8.81 -2.13 -17.16
CA GLU A 56 8.69 -2.85 -15.89
C GLU A 56 7.35 -2.66 -15.18
N ALA A 57 6.45 -1.82 -15.70
CA ALA A 57 5.12 -1.67 -15.11
C ALA A 57 4.42 -3.04 -15.03
N ARG A 58 3.65 -3.22 -13.96
CA ARG A 58 2.89 -4.44 -13.63
C ARG A 58 3.75 -5.64 -13.23
N MET A 59 5.08 -5.53 -13.20
CA MET A 59 5.93 -6.56 -12.61
C MET A 59 5.70 -6.65 -11.10
N GLN A 60 5.78 -7.86 -10.56
CA GLN A 60 5.53 -8.15 -9.15
C GLN A 60 6.74 -8.82 -8.52
N ASN A 61 7.07 -8.41 -7.29
CA ASN A 61 8.09 -9.07 -6.50
C ASN A 61 7.59 -10.41 -5.93
N ARG A 62 8.44 -11.09 -5.14
CA ARG A 62 8.08 -12.38 -4.53
C ARG A 62 6.92 -12.32 -3.52
N TRP A 63 6.37 -11.16 -3.20
CA TRP A 63 5.17 -11.01 -2.37
C TRP A 63 3.93 -10.62 -3.19
N GLY A 64 4.08 -10.40 -4.50
CA GLY A 64 3.02 -9.89 -5.35
C GLY A 64 2.93 -8.36 -5.39
N GLN A 65 3.89 -7.64 -4.81
CA GLN A 65 3.84 -6.18 -4.75
C GLN A 65 4.42 -5.58 -6.03
N THR A 66 3.74 -4.57 -6.57
CA THR A 66 4.18 -3.80 -7.75
C THR A 66 4.93 -2.53 -7.35
N ALA A 67 5.45 -1.78 -8.32
CA ALA A 67 6.09 -0.50 -8.06
C ALA A 67 5.16 0.52 -7.38
N LEU A 68 3.86 0.53 -7.73
CA LEU A 68 2.85 1.35 -7.07
C LEU A 68 2.78 1.04 -5.57
N VAL A 69 2.80 -0.23 -5.18
CA VAL A 69 2.80 -0.63 -3.77
C VAL A 69 4.04 -0.11 -3.04
N HIS A 70 5.22 -0.18 -3.67
CA HIS A 70 6.45 0.42 -3.11
C HIS A 70 6.32 1.95 -2.98
N ALA A 71 5.77 2.65 -3.96
CA ALA A 71 5.53 4.10 -3.85
C ALA A 71 4.59 4.45 -2.69
N LEU A 72 3.46 3.73 -2.57
CA LEU A 72 2.46 3.96 -1.52
C LEU A 72 3.01 3.66 -0.12
N SER A 73 3.76 2.57 0.03
CA SER A 73 4.38 2.18 1.31
C SER A 73 5.38 3.22 1.83
N PHE A 74 6.04 3.95 0.93
CA PHE A 74 7.04 4.96 1.28
C PHE A 74 6.54 6.40 1.17
N GLY A 75 5.24 6.61 0.93
CA GLY A 75 4.68 7.96 0.80
C GLY A 75 5.12 8.72 -0.45
N SER A 76 5.64 8.03 -1.47
CA SER A 76 6.12 8.61 -2.73
C SER A 76 4.96 8.96 -3.65
N ALA A 77 4.25 10.03 -3.33
CA ALA A 77 2.99 10.40 -3.95
C ALA A 77 3.10 10.59 -5.47
N GLU A 78 4.09 11.33 -5.97
CA GLU A 78 4.25 11.62 -7.39
C GLU A 78 4.51 10.35 -8.21
N ALA A 79 5.35 9.44 -7.70
CA ALA A 79 5.55 8.13 -8.31
C ALA A 79 4.25 7.30 -8.30
N ALA A 80 3.51 7.29 -7.18
CA ALA A 80 2.25 6.58 -7.06
C ALA A 80 1.20 7.10 -8.07
N LEU A 81 1.08 8.42 -8.24
CA LEU A 81 0.18 9.03 -9.23
C LEU A 81 0.49 8.59 -10.66
N LEU A 82 1.77 8.43 -11.02
CA LEU A 82 2.16 7.94 -12.34
C LEU A 82 1.87 6.46 -12.55
N LEU A 83 1.97 5.65 -11.50
CA LEU A 83 1.83 4.19 -11.56
C LEU A 83 0.37 3.74 -11.44
N ALA A 84 -0.49 4.53 -10.76
CA ALA A 84 -1.89 4.19 -10.49
C ALA A 84 -2.67 3.75 -11.75
N PRO A 85 -2.59 4.44 -12.91
CA PRO A 85 -3.33 4.04 -14.11
C PRO A 85 -2.96 2.64 -14.66
N LEU A 86 -1.80 2.09 -14.28
CA LEU A 86 -1.29 0.83 -14.79
C LEU A 86 -1.42 -0.32 -13.79
N GLU A 87 -1.42 -0.01 -12.50
CA GLU A 87 -1.23 -0.99 -11.42
C GLU A 87 -2.30 -0.97 -10.33
N ALA A 88 -3.27 -0.06 -10.37
CA ALA A 88 -4.30 0.11 -9.33
C ALA A 88 -5.10 -1.16 -8.97
N GLU A 89 -5.23 -2.09 -9.93
CA GLU A 89 -6.00 -3.33 -9.79
C GLU A 89 -5.10 -4.56 -9.53
N ILE A 90 -3.80 -4.35 -9.29
CA ILE A 90 -2.86 -5.44 -9.03
C ILE A 90 -2.65 -5.58 -7.52
N ASN A 91 -3.25 -6.61 -6.95
CA ASN A 91 -3.14 -6.91 -5.54
C ASN A 91 -1.93 -7.81 -5.26
N ASP A 92 -1.48 -7.82 -4.00
CA ASP A 92 -0.45 -8.75 -3.56
C ASP A 92 -1.00 -10.18 -3.30
N ARG A 93 -0.16 -11.10 -2.82
CA ARG A 93 -0.55 -12.50 -2.58
C ARG A 93 -1.53 -12.72 -1.43
N ALA A 94 -1.65 -11.76 -0.52
CA ALA A 94 -2.67 -11.73 0.53
C ALA A 94 -3.97 -11.04 0.06
N ASN A 95 -4.00 -10.60 -1.21
CA ASN A 95 -5.06 -9.79 -1.80
C ASN A 95 -5.17 -8.39 -1.14
N VAL A 96 -4.06 -7.86 -0.63
CA VAL A 96 -4.00 -6.48 -0.14
C VAL A 96 -3.95 -5.56 -1.37
N THR A 97 -4.92 -4.67 -1.46
CA THR A 97 -5.07 -3.77 -2.62
C THR A 97 -4.17 -2.54 -2.49
N PRO A 98 -3.78 -1.89 -3.60
CA PRO A 98 -3.13 -0.59 -3.55
C PRO A 98 -3.91 0.44 -2.71
N LEU A 99 -5.25 0.40 -2.72
CA LEU A 99 -6.07 1.27 -1.88
C LEU A 99 -5.85 1.04 -0.38
N MET A 100 -5.62 -0.21 0.06
CA MET A 100 -5.24 -0.51 1.46
C MET A 100 -3.85 0.05 1.81
N TRP A 101 -2.90 0.02 0.87
CA TRP A 101 -1.59 0.66 1.04
C TRP A 101 -1.70 2.19 1.14
N ALA A 102 -2.55 2.82 0.32
CA ALA A 102 -2.83 4.25 0.40
C ALA A 102 -3.51 4.62 1.74
N ALA A 103 -4.46 3.80 2.20
CA ALA A 103 -5.10 3.94 3.51
C ALA A 103 -4.10 3.85 4.66
N HIS A 104 -3.16 2.92 4.58
CA HIS A 104 -2.11 2.74 5.56
C HIS A 104 -1.19 3.97 5.68
N GLY A 105 -0.75 4.49 4.54
CA GLY A 105 0.12 5.67 4.44
C GLY A 105 -0.61 7.02 4.58
N GLY A 106 -1.94 7.03 4.64
CA GLY A 106 -2.75 8.25 4.69
C GLY A 106 -2.76 9.07 3.38
N LEU A 107 -2.41 8.45 2.26
CA LEU A 107 -2.24 9.08 0.95
C LEU A 107 -3.58 9.32 0.26
N SER A 108 -4.31 10.32 0.74
CA SER A 108 -5.71 10.56 0.36
C SER A 108 -5.89 10.87 -1.13
N GLU A 109 -4.97 11.63 -1.73
CA GLU A 109 -4.99 11.92 -3.17
C GLU A 109 -4.79 10.65 -4.01
N CYS A 110 -3.89 9.76 -3.58
CA CYS A 110 -3.72 8.46 -4.23
C CYS A 110 -4.96 7.59 -4.04
N ALA A 111 -5.58 7.61 -2.86
CA ALA A 111 -6.76 6.80 -2.57
C ALA A 111 -7.94 7.10 -3.51
N GLU A 112 -8.13 8.36 -3.92
CA GLU A 112 -9.17 8.74 -4.90
C GLU A 112 -8.97 8.06 -6.26
N LEU A 113 -7.71 7.88 -6.71
CA LEU A 113 -7.39 7.18 -7.96
C LEU A 113 -7.47 5.66 -7.84
N LEU A 114 -7.51 5.12 -6.62
CA LEU A 114 -7.44 3.68 -6.34
C LEU A 114 -8.78 3.07 -5.95
N LEU A 115 -9.89 3.80 -6.18
CA LEU A 115 -11.24 3.35 -5.86
C LEU A 115 -11.70 2.07 -6.57
N ALA A 116 -11.00 1.62 -7.62
CA ALA A 116 -11.23 0.30 -8.22
C ALA A 116 -11.05 -0.85 -7.22
N GLY A 117 -10.20 -0.66 -6.19
CA GLY A 117 -10.02 -1.62 -5.11
C GLY A 117 -11.05 -1.54 -3.97
N ALA A 118 -11.96 -0.57 -3.98
CA ALA A 118 -12.94 -0.38 -2.91
C ALA A 118 -13.91 -1.58 -2.83
N GLY A 119 -14.18 -2.05 -1.62
CA GLY A 119 -14.99 -3.25 -1.35
C GLY A 119 -14.24 -4.57 -1.52
N THR A 120 -12.98 -4.55 -1.93
CA THR A 120 -12.15 -5.76 -1.97
C THR A 120 -11.69 -6.13 -0.57
N GLN A 121 -11.81 -7.42 -0.24
CA GLN A 121 -11.38 -7.98 1.04
C GLN A 121 -10.10 -8.81 0.88
N THR A 122 -9.20 -8.75 1.85
CA THR A 122 -8.02 -9.62 1.89
C THR A 122 -8.45 -11.09 1.99
N LEU A 123 -7.67 -12.00 1.39
CA LEU A 123 -8.00 -13.43 1.37
C LEU A 123 -7.29 -14.22 2.48
N ARG A 124 -6.33 -13.59 3.17
CA ARG A 124 -5.47 -14.22 4.16
C ARG A 124 -5.10 -13.18 5.22
N PRO A 125 -4.81 -13.60 6.46
CA PRO A 125 -4.14 -12.73 7.43
C PRO A 125 -2.80 -12.24 6.87
N PHE A 126 -2.42 -11.02 7.24
CA PHE A 126 -1.17 -10.44 6.79
C PHE A 126 -0.55 -9.56 7.88
N SER A 127 0.78 -9.48 7.84
CA SER A 127 1.60 -8.60 8.65
C SER A 127 2.86 -8.35 7.86
N TYR A 128 3.10 -7.08 7.55
CA TYR A 128 4.29 -6.62 6.84
C TYR A 128 5.16 -5.79 7.78
N THR A 129 6.38 -5.47 7.37
CA THR A 129 7.25 -4.55 8.12
C THR A 129 6.54 -3.25 8.46
N ASP A 130 5.73 -2.75 7.51
CA ASP A 130 5.04 -1.47 7.63
C ASP A 130 3.63 -1.63 8.21
N PHE A 131 3.05 -2.85 8.19
CA PHE A 131 1.69 -3.09 8.66
C PHE A 131 1.63 -3.79 10.03
N SER A 132 0.75 -3.30 10.89
CA SER A 132 0.24 -4.08 12.03
C SER A 132 -0.34 -5.43 11.58
N ALA A 133 -0.53 -6.37 12.51
CA ALA A 133 -1.15 -7.65 12.17
C ALA A 133 -2.65 -7.47 11.90
N TYR A 134 -3.12 -7.97 10.76
CA TYR A 134 -4.51 -7.93 10.31
C TYR A 134 -5.05 -9.32 10.02
N ALA A 135 -6.33 -9.54 10.31
CA ALA A 135 -7.05 -10.75 9.93
C ALA A 135 -7.27 -10.81 8.39
N SER A 136 -7.78 -11.95 7.91
CA SER A 136 -8.37 -12.01 6.57
C SER A 136 -9.68 -11.24 6.52
N GLY A 137 -10.17 -10.88 5.34
CA GLY A 137 -11.42 -10.15 5.20
C GLY A 137 -11.29 -8.63 5.36
N VAL A 138 -10.07 -8.12 5.55
CA VAL A 138 -9.83 -6.70 5.82
C VAL A 138 -10.05 -5.85 4.57
N THR A 139 -10.66 -4.68 4.73
CA THR A 139 -10.90 -3.69 3.67
C THR A 139 -10.02 -2.45 3.84
N ALA A 140 -10.03 -1.53 2.86
CA ALA A 140 -9.28 -0.28 2.97
C ALA A 140 -9.86 0.66 4.04
N LEU A 141 -11.17 0.69 4.25
CA LEU A 141 -11.83 1.44 5.33
C LEU A 141 -11.39 0.94 6.71
N MET A 142 -11.24 -0.37 6.91
CA MET A 142 -10.74 -0.94 8.17
C MET A 142 -9.30 -0.50 8.46
N VAL A 143 -8.44 -0.51 7.43
CA VAL A 143 -7.07 0.02 7.52
C VAL A 143 -7.06 1.53 7.78
N ALA A 144 -7.93 2.30 7.11
CA ALA A 144 -8.03 3.75 7.35
C ALA A 144 -8.49 4.05 8.79
N ALA A 145 -9.42 3.27 9.32
CA ALA A 145 -9.95 3.41 10.67
C ALA A 145 -8.89 3.16 11.74
N SER A 146 -8.09 2.08 11.61
CA SER A 146 -6.98 1.79 12.54
C SER A 146 -5.82 2.80 12.46
N ARG A 147 -5.78 3.62 11.41
CA ARG A 147 -4.76 4.66 11.20
C ARG A 147 -5.26 6.07 11.50
N ASN A 148 -6.52 6.22 11.94
CA ASN A 148 -7.20 7.50 12.09
C ASN A 148 -7.18 8.36 10.79
N CYS A 149 -7.24 7.72 9.62
CA CYS A 149 -7.16 8.42 8.33
C CYS A 149 -8.53 8.97 7.91
N LEU A 150 -8.92 10.09 8.53
CA LEU A 150 -10.24 10.71 8.34
C LEU A 150 -10.64 10.98 6.88
N PRO A 151 -9.75 11.46 5.99
CA PRO A 151 -10.14 11.70 4.60
C PRO A 151 -10.53 10.40 3.88
N ILE A 152 -9.78 9.32 4.10
CA ILE A 152 -10.06 8.03 3.46
C ILE A 152 -11.27 7.34 4.11
N ILE A 153 -11.50 7.55 5.42
CA ILE A 153 -12.74 7.13 6.08
C ILE A 153 -13.95 7.80 5.40
N LYS A 154 -13.91 9.12 5.19
CA LYS A 154 -14.99 9.85 4.51
C LYS A 154 -15.19 9.35 3.07
N LEU A 155 -14.09 9.02 2.38
CA LEU A 155 -14.12 8.50 1.02
C LEU A 155 -14.80 7.12 0.91
N LEU A 156 -14.61 6.25 1.91
CA LEU A 156 -14.97 4.83 1.81
C LEU A 156 -16.16 4.41 2.70
N ARG A 157 -16.59 5.22 3.68
CA ARG A 157 -17.62 4.81 4.66
C ARG A 157 -18.92 4.34 4.04
N GLU A 158 -19.36 4.95 2.93
CA GLU A 158 -20.60 4.58 2.24
C GLU A 158 -20.46 3.29 1.41
N ARG A 159 -19.23 2.91 1.06
CA ARG A 159 -18.95 1.74 0.20
C ARG A 159 -18.62 0.49 1.01
N GLU A 160 -17.95 0.66 2.15
CA GLU A 160 -17.37 -0.44 2.92
C GLU A 160 -17.89 -0.51 4.36
N GLY A 161 -18.73 0.44 4.81
CA GLY A 161 -19.12 0.59 6.21
C GLY A 161 -19.97 -0.53 6.81
N GLU A 162 -20.35 -1.53 6.02
CA GLU A 162 -21.04 -2.75 6.48
C GLU A 162 -20.18 -4.01 6.35
N LEU A 163 -18.99 -3.89 5.75
CA LEU A 163 -18.08 -5.01 5.57
C LEU A 163 -17.41 -5.35 6.90
N GLN A 164 -17.19 -6.65 7.09
CA GLN A 164 -16.55 -7.22 8.27
C GLN A 164 -15.42 -8.14 7.85
N ASP A 165 -14.35 -8.15 8.64
CA ASP A 165 -13.26 -9.10 8.47
C ASP A 165 -13.69 -10.53 8.89
N SER A 166 -12.77 -11.49 8.81
CA SER A 166 -13.07 -12.89 9.15
C SER A 166 -13.38 -13.12 10.64
N ASP A 167 -13.03 -12.18 11.51
CA ASP A 167 -13.30 -12.23 12.94
C ASP A 167 -14.60 -11.50 13.31
N GLY A 168 -15.29 -10.92 12.32
CA GLY A 168 -16.53 -10.16 12.50
C GLY A 168 -16.30 -8.70 12.89
N HIS A 169 -15.09 -8.17 12.72
CA HIS A 169 -14.78 -6.78 13.03
C HIS A 169 -15.03 -5.88 11.82
N ASP A 170 -15.78 -4.79 12.06
CA ASP A 170 -15.98 -3.71 11.09
C ASP A 170 -14.95 -2.58 11.28
N ALA A 171 -15.01 -1.55 10.44
CA ALA A 171 -14.14 -0.39 10.55
C ALA A 171 -14.28 0.34 11.90
N LEU A 172 -15.46 0.36 12.52
CA LEU A 172 -15.66 0.99 13.83
C LEU A 172 -14.91 0.23 14.93
N TRP A 173 -14.88 -1.10 14.85
CA TRP A 173 -14.05 -1.91 15.73
C TRP A 173 -12.58 -1.56 15.60
N TYR A 174 -12.06 -1.40 14.37
CA TYR A 174 -10.67 -1.01 14.12
C TYR A 174 -10.34 0.40 14.63
N ALA A 175 -11.27 1.36 14.53
CA ALA A 175 -11.09 2.70 15.12
C ALA A 175 -11.00 2.68 16.66
N ARG A 176 -11.66 1.71 17.32
CA ARG A 176 -11.69 1.58 18.78
C ARG A 176 -10.55 0.75 19.36
N ASN A 177 -10.11 -0.27 18.64
CA ASN A 177 -9.20 -1.29 19.18
C ASN A 177 -7.78 -1.19 18.62
N ASN A 178 -7.58 -0.37 17.57
CA ASN A 178 -6.38 -0.30 16.74
C ASN A 178 -5.93 -1.69 16.23
N ALA A 179 -5.05 -1.75 15.25
CA ALA A 179 -4.49 -3.01 14.80
C ALA A 179 -3.44 -3.52 15.80
N LEU A 180 -3.38 -4.83 16.01
CA LEU A 180 -2.45 -5.44 16.97
C LEU A 180 -1.01 -5.16 16.57
N VAL A 181 -0.23 -4.58 17.48
CA VAL A 181 1.22 -4.38 17.31
C VAL A 181 1.98 -5.50 17.99
N PHE A 182 3.04 -5.96 17.35
CA PHE A 182 3.92 -6.96 17.94
C PHE A 182 4.84 -6.27 18.95
N SER A 183 4.69 -6.61 20.23
CA SER A 183 5.52 -6.10 21.33
C SER A 183 5.88 -7.25 22.27
N ASN A 184 7.16 -7.38 22.64
CA ASN A 184 7.64 -8.42 23.56
C ASN A 184 7.17 -9.85 23.20
N TYR A 185 7.26 -10.23 21.91
CA TYR A 185 6.84 -11.55 21.39
C TYR A 185 5.34 -11.86 21.50
N ALA A 186 4.49 -10.88 21.79
CA ALA A 186 3.04 -11.02 21.82
C ALA A 186 2.35 -9.91 21.01
N LEU A 187 1.13 -10.19 20.56
CA LEU A 187 0.26 -9.17 19.99
C LEU A 187 -0.38 -8.38 21.13
N VAL A 188 -0.04 -7.10 21.24
CA VAL A 188 -0.63 -6.19 22.24
C VAL A 188 -1.50 -5.15 21.55
N ARG A 189 -2.60 -4.75 22.20
CA ARG A 189 -3.44 -3.64 21.76
C ARG A 189 -2.77 -2.32 22.14
N GLN A 190 -2.72 -1.36 21.22
CA GLN A 190 -2.49 0.03 21.61
C GLN A 190 -3.81 0.57 22.16
N GLU A 191 -3.81 1.03 23.42
CA GLU A 191 -4.98 1.63 24.08
C GLU A 191 -5.18 3.09 23.65
N GLU A 192 -5.21 3.35 22.34
CA GLU A 192 -5.55 4.66 21.80
C GLU A 192 -6.80 4.54 20.92
N GLU A 193 -7.95 4.95 21.47
CA GLU A 193 -9.19 5.08 20.71
C GLU A 193 -9.07 6.29 19.76
N HIS A 194 -9.29 6.06 18.47
CA HIS A 194 -9.30 7.10 17.46
C HIS A 194 -10.66 7.80 17.45
N THR A 195 -10.90 8.66 18.43
CA THR A 195 -12.20 9.31 18.70
C THR A 195 -12.83 10.00 17.48
N GLU A 196 -12.02 10.64 16.62
CA GLU A 196 -12.49 11.27 15.39
C GLU A 196 -12.93 10.24 14.33
N ALA A 197 -12.17 9.17 14.14
CA ALA A 197 -12.57 8.05 13.28
C ALA A 197 -13.85 7.37 13.81
N VAL A 198 -13.94 7.15 15.12
CA VAL A 198 -15.15 6.63 15.79
C VAL A 198 -16.35 7.52 15.48
N ALA A 199 -16.23 8.84 15.66
CA ALA A 199 -17.32 9.77 15.39
C ALA A 199 -17.79 9.74 13.92
N LEU A 200 -16.87 9.65 12.96
CA LEU A 200 -17.20 9.55 11.53
C LEU A 200 -17.89 8.23 11.17
N LEU A 201 -17.54 7.14 11.84
CA LEU A 201 -18.06 5.80 11.58
C LEU A 201 -19.38 5.52 12.31
N THR A 202 -19.66 6.22 13.41
CA THR A 202 -20.95 6.14 14.11
C THR A 202 -22.04 7.00 13.48
N ASN A 203 -21.68 8.15 12.89
CA ASN A 203 -22.63 9.09 12.33
C ASN A 203 -22.82 8.83 10.83
N LYS A 204 -23.67 7.85 10.48
CA LYS A 204 -24.04 7.54 9.08
C LYS A 204 -24.98 8.59 8.44
N ASP A 205 -25.50 9.55 9.21
CA ASP A 205 -26.61 10.43 8.82
C ASP A 205 -26.28 11.94 8.70
N GLN A 206 -25.05 12.33 8.34
CA GLN A 206 -24.70 13.72 7.97
C GLN A 206 -24.02 13.82 6.61
#